data_AF-A0A1J5Q2I1-F1
#
_entry.id   AF-A0A1J5Q2I1-F1
#
_cell.length_a   1.000
_cell.length_b   1.000
_cell.length_c   1.000
_cell.angle_alpha   90.00
_cell.angle_beta   90.00
_cell.angle_gamma   90.00
#
_symmetry.space_group_name_H-M   'P 1'
#
loop_
_entity.id
_entity.type
_entity.pdbx_description
1 polymer ?
#
loop_
_entity_poly.entity_id
_entity_poly.type
_entity_poly.pdbx_seq_one_letter_code
_entity_poly.pdbx_strand_id
1 'polypeptide(L)'
;MLEFAEPSRTGRETYFVEVILPLAIAKNYTYRVPFEMNGLVAVGKRVVVQFGKSKLYTAVITSIGTFAPERYEAKYVIELLDDRPLVTAAQLQFWQWMADYYMCTIGEVMNAALPSALKLASETRIILNKTFEIDRSALHDKEYLIVEALDIQPELTVSDIVKLLGQKTVMPILKLLFEKNIIHISEDINEKYKPRTRTFITLNPVYHQQESLKELFLILEKRAPKQADAVLAYIKMARHQKAITKNELADESGAGASSINSLIEKEVFIAEEKNVSRLYYEDQSIFDSFDLSEQQTEVLNQVSEEFKQKDVVLLHGVTSSGKTQIYIRLIEEMMSAGRQVLYLLPEIALTTHIIERLRQYFGANIGIYHSRFNDNERVEVWQKVLNNDYKVILGARSSVFLPFHNLGLIIVDEEHETSYKQYDPAPRYNARDAAIFLANMHKGKVLLGSATPSFESYYNARLHKYGFAELTDRYGGVKMPEIEVVSIAEETKQKTIQSHFTSVLLADIRQALENKEQVILFQNRRGYAPVLMCKIKTTTTISYVNKNPYVLQLKYVNMLKNTWQINHRHNKLNILLMICFNTDSTFSDEKITHYENKNHSYFLIFSLLFLRLGNY
;
A
#
# COMPACT_ATOMS: atom_id res chain seq x y z
N MET A 1 -57.84 -33.86 -36.21
CA MET A 1 -56.41 -33.67 -35.95
C MET A 1 -56.24 -32.25 -35.48
N LEU A 2 -56.04 -32.06 -34.17
CA LEU A 2 -55.63 -30.77 -33.61
C LEU A 2 -54.15 -30.95 -33.27
N GLU A 3 -53.28 -30.37 -34.09
CA GLU A 3 -51.85 -30.26 -33.80
C GLU A 3 -51.70 -29.34 -32.60
N PHE A 4 -51.29 -29.92 -31.47
CA PHE A 4 -50.80 -29.15 -30.34
C PHE A 4 -49.45 -28.58 -30.75
N ALA A 5 -49.36 -27.25 -30.84
CA ALA A 5 -48.10 -26.56 -30.94
C ALA A 5 -47.22 -26.96 -29.74
N GLU A 6 -46.09 -27.61 -30.02
CA GLU A 6 -45.07 -27.86 -29.01
C GLU A 6 -44.58 -26.52 -28.46
N PRO A 7 -44.63 -26.29 -27.14
CA PRO A 7 -44.04 -25.08 -26.58
C PRO A 7 -42.53 -25.17 -26.79
N SER A 8 -41.98 -24.23 -27.56
CA SER A 8 -40.53 -24.07 -27.70
C SER A 8 -39.93 -23.83 -26.32
N ARG A 9 -39.44 -24.89 -25.67
CA ARG A 9 -38.62 -24.79 -24.47
C ARG A 9 -37.26 -24.28 -24.90
N THR A 10 -37.11 -22.98 -25.11
CA THR A 10 -35.81 -22.33 -25.06
C THR A 10 -35.29 -22.52 -23.64
N GLY A 11 -34.44 -23.54 -23.43
CA GLY A 11 -33.87 -23.84 -22.12
C GLY A 11 -33.16 -22.61 -21.58
N ARG A 12 -33.68 -22.03 -20.49
CA ARG A 12 -33.04 -20.89 -19.83
C ARG A 12 -31.81 -21.41 -19.09
N GLU A 13 -30.63 -21.11 -19.62
CA GLU A 13 -29.38 -21.46 -18.97
C GLU A 13 -29.20 -20.60 -17.71
N THR A 14 -28.99 -21.26 -16.57
CA THR A 14 -28.74 -20.59 -15.29
C THR A 14 -27.23 -20.57 -15.05
N TYR A 15 -26.66 -19.38 -14.89
CA TYR A 15 -25.26 -19.25 -14.51
C TYR A 15 -25.09 -19.10 -12.99
N PHE A 16 -23.92 -19.53 -12.54
CA PHE A 16 -23.43 -19.41 -11.18
C PHE A 16 -22.04 -18.78 -11.21
N VAL A 17 -21.77 -17.90 -10.27
CA VAL A 17 -20.47 -17.23 -10.11
C VAL A 17 -19.87 -17.56 -8.77
N GLU A 18 -18.61 -17.96 -8.78
CA GLU A 18 -17.80 -18.05 -7.56
C GLU A 18 -17.19 -16.67 -7.29
N VAL A 19 -17.22 -16.22 -6.03
CA VAL A 19 -16.76 -14.89 -5.66
C VAL A 19 -15.82 -14.90 -4.47
N ILE A 20 -14.82 -14.01 -4.50
CA ILE A 20 -13.98 -13.68 -3.34
C ILE A 20 -14.68 -12.62 -2.52
N LEU A 21 -14.94 -12.93 -1.24
CA LEU A 21 -15.41 -11.97 -0.26
C LEU A 21 -14.20 -11.37 0.48
N PRO A 22 -14.22 -10.08 0.88
CA PRO A 22 -13.14 -9.44 1.63
C PRO A 22 -13.16 -9.87 3.11
N LEU A 23 -13.16 -11.18 3.36
CA LEU A 23 -13.31 -11.82 4.66
C LEU A 23 -12.25 -12.93 4.82
N ALA A 24 -11.89 -13.23 6.07
CA ALA A 24 -11.02 -14.35 6.41
C ALA A 24 -11.78 -15.69 6.39
N ILE A 25 -12.19 -16.12 5.20
CA ILE A 25 -12.93 -17.38 4.97
C ILE A 25 -12.09 -18.36 4.16
N ALA A 26 -12.16 -19.65 4.53
CA ALA A 26 -11.32 -20.69 3.94
C ALA A 26 -11.71 -21.08 2.50
N LYS A 27 -12.95 -20.81 2.09
CA LYS A 27 -13.46 -21.12 0.74
C LYS A 27 -14.27 -19.95 0.22
N ASN A 28 -14.22 -19.76 -1.09
CA ASN A 28 -15.10 -18.86 -1.81
C ASN A 28 -16.54 -19.40 -1.80
N TYR A 29 -17.48 -18.52 -2.12
CA TYR A 29 -18.90 -18.85 -2.18
C TYR A 29 -19.43 -18.66 -3.60
N THR A 30 -20.39 -19.49 -3.97
CA THR A 30 -21.04 -19.53 -5.27
C THR A 30 -22.42 -18.91 -5.15
N TYR A 31 -22.71 -17.97 -6.05
CA TYR A 31 -23.96 -17.24 -6.13
C TYR A 31 -24.63 -17.50 -7.48
N ARG A 32 -25.96 -17.49 -7.50
CA ARG A 32 -26.74 -17.64 -8.72
C ARG A 32 -26.84 -16.29 -9.44
N VAL A 33 -26.66 -16.29 -10.76
CA VAL A 33 -26.79 -15.08 -11.58
C VAL A 33 -28.25 -14.90 -11.99
N PRO A 34 -28.87 -13.72 -11.75
CA PRO A 34 -30.16 -13.39 -12.34
C PRO A 34 -30.07 -13.43 -13.87
N PHE A 35 -31.11 -13.93 -14.54
CA PHE A 35 -31.09 -14.16 -16.00
C PHE A 35 -30.72 -12.91 -16.80
N GLU A 36 -31.18 -11.74 -16.38
CA GLU A 36 -30.88 -10.43 -17.01
C GLU A 36 -29.38 -10.07 -16.99
N MET A 37 -28.62 -10.63 -16.03
CA MET A 37 -27.20 -10.37 -15.86
C MET A 37 -26.31 -11.41 -16.57
N ASN A 38 -26.88 -12.47 -17.16
CA ASN A 38 -26.12 -13.56 -17.76
C ASN A 38 -25.10 -13.07 -18.82
N GLY A 39 -25.46 -12.06 -19.63
CA GLY A 39 -24.56 -11.48 -20.64
C GLY A 39 -23.59 -10.41 -20.12
N LEU A 40 -23.70 -10.02 -18.85
CA LEU A 40 -22.93 -8.91 -18.27
C LEU A 40 -21.85 -9.39 -17.31
N VAL A 41 -22.02 -10.56 -16.70
CA VAL A 41 -21.04 -11.14 -15.77
C VAL A 41 -19.73 -11.50 -16.48
N ALA A 42 -18.61 -11.20 -15.82
CA ALA A 42 -17.28 -11.56 -16.28
C ALA A 42 -16.34 -11.73 -15.09
N VAL A 43 -15.35 -12.62 -15.22
CA VAL A 43 -14.29 -12.79 -14.21
C VAL A 43 -13.58 -11.46 -13.99
N GLY A 44 -13.33 -11.12 -12.73
CA GLY A 44 -12.66 -9.87 -12.34
C GLY A 44 -13.59 -8.67 -12.18
N LYS A 45 -14.88 -8.80 -12.49
CA LYS A 45 -15.90 -7.81 -12.12
C LYS A 45 -16.31 -7.94 -10.66
N ARG A 46 -16.69 -6.81 -10.07
CA ARG A 46 -17.26 -6.77 -8.72
C ARG A 46 -18.77 -6.94 -8.76
N VAL A 47 -19.28 -7.64 -7.75
CA VAL A 47 -20.70 -7.87 -7.52
C VAL A 47 -21.05 -7.61 -6.07
N VAL A 48 -22.29 -7.18 -5.83
CA VAL A 48 -22.86 -7.11 -4.48
C VAL A 48 -23.55 -8.43 -4.17
N VAL A 49 -23.17 -9.03 -3.05
CA VAL A 49 -23.74 -10.30 -2.59
C VAL A 49 -24.07 -10.25 -1.11
N GLN A 50 -25.13 -10.96 -0.71
CA GLN A 50 -25.45 -11.15 0.70
C GLN A 50 -24.66 -12.32 1.28
N PHE A 51 -23.96 -12.09 2.38
CA PHE A 51 -23.29 -13.13 3.15
C PHE A 51 -23.82 -13.20 4.59
N GLY A 52 -24.16 -14.41 5.04
CA GLY A 52 -24.84 -14.62 6.31
C GLY A 52 -26.30 -14.17 6.30
N LYS A 53 -26.79 -13.64 7.43
CA LYS A 53 -28.21 -13.31 7.63
C LYS A 53 -28.66 -12.01 6.95
N SER A 54 -27.79 -11.00 6.90
CA SER A 54 -28.18 -9.65 6.43
C SER A 54 -27.07 -8.80 5.83
N LYS A 55 -25.80 -9.20 5.94
CA LYS A 55 -24.69 -8.34 5.52
C LYS A 55 -24.47 -8.43 4.02
N LEU A 56 -24.35 -7.28 3.36
CA LEU A 56 -23.92 -7.19 1.97
C LEU A 56 -22.42 -6.94 1.91
N TYR A 57 -21.78 -7.51 0.90
CA TYR A 57 -20.37 -7.33 0.61
C TYR A 57 -20.17 -7.12 -0.87
N THR A 58 -19.22 -6.25 -1.19
CA THR A 58 -18.63 -6.18 -2.52
C THR A 58 -17.65 -7.34 -2.66
N ALA A 59 -17.92 -8.23 -3.60
CA ALA A 59 -17.13 -9.42 -3.90
C ALA A 59 -16.59 -9.35 -5.33
N VAL A 60 -15.53 -10.10 -5.64
CA VAL A 60 -14.96 -10.18 -7.00
C VAL A 60 -15.23 -11.55 -7.60
N ILE A 61 -15.78 -11.61 -8.82
CA ILE A 61 -16.03 -12.86 -9.54
C ILE A 61 -14.71 -13.52 -9.92
N THR A 62 -14.52 -14.79 -9.56
CA THR A 62 -13.34 -15.60 -9.93
C THR A 62 -13.62 -16.62 -11.01
N SER A 63 -14.81 -17.21 -11.02
CA SER A 63 -15.20 -18.22 -12.00
C SER A 63 -16.69 -18.10 -12.32
N ILE A 64 -17.07 -18.54 -13.52
CA ILE A 64 -18.45 -18.58 -14.01
C ILE A 64 -18.70 -19.99 -14.51
N GLY A 65 -19.83 -20.57 -14.11
CA GLY A 65 -20.23 -21.91 -14.54
C GLY A 65 -21.74 -22.09 -14.53
N THR A 66 -22.20 -23.30 -14.81
CA THR A 66 -23.62 -23.68 -14.87
C THR A 66 -24.03 -24.62 -13.73
N PHE A 67 -23.08 -24.99 -12.86
CA PHE A 67 -23.29 -25.92 -11.75
C PHE A 67 -23.61 -25.19 -10.45
N ALA A 68 -24.70 -25.59 -9.81
CA ALA A 68 -25.04 -25.12 -8.47
C ALA A 68 -24.11 -25.75 -7.41
N PRO A 69 -23.84 -25.05 -6.29
CA PRO A 69 -23.08 -25.62 -5.19
C PRO A 69 -23.83 -26.79 -4.53
N GLU A 70 -23.12 -27.88 -4.19
CA GLU A 70 -23.73 -29.09 -3.63
C GLU A 70 -24.20 -28.96 -2.18
N ARG A 71 -23.54 -28.10 -1.39
CA ARG A 71 -23.68 -28.07 0.08
C ARG A 71 -24.65 -27.02 0.61
N TYR A 72 -25.13 -26.13 -0.24
CA TYR A 72 -26.02 -25.03 0.16
C TYR A 72 -26.78 -24.51 -1.05
N GLU A 73 -27.89 -23.81 -0.80
CA GLU A 73 -28.62 -23.11 -1.84
C GLU A 73 -27.94 -21.78 -2.16
N ALA A 74 -27.56 -21.59 -3.43
CA ALA A 74 -26.92 -20.37 -3.88
C ALA A 74 -27.92 -19.20 -3.88
N LYS A 75 -27.63 -18.17 -3.09
CA LYS A 75 -28.34 -16.89 -3.16
C LYS A 75 -28.07 -16.19 -4.49
N TYR A 76 -28.95 -15.28 -4.88
CA TYR A 76 -28.73 -14.47 -6.08
C TYR A 76 -27.63 -13.42 -5.86
N VAL A 77 -26.89 -13.13 -6.92
CA VAL A 77 -26.16 -11.87 -7.08
C VAL A 77 -27.19 -10.74 -7.02
N ILE A 78 -26.92 -9.71 -6.21
CA ILE A 78 -27.82 -8.56 -6.03
C ILE A 78 -27.57 -7.54 -7.13
N GLU A 79 -26.31 -7.22 -7.38
CA GLU A 79 -25.91 -6.14 -8.28
C GLU A 79 -24.55 -6.43 -8.93
N LEU A 80 -24.34 -5.92 -10.14
CA LEU A 80 -23.07 -5.93 -10.84
C LEU A 80 -22.54 -4.49 -10.91
N LEU A 81 -21.38 -4.22 -10.29
CA LEU A 81 -20.88 -2.86 -10.07
C LEU A 81 -20.02 -2.31 -11.22
N ASP A 82 -19.60 -3.17 -12.15
CA ASP A 82 -18.58 -2.82 -13.15
C ASP A 82 -19.01 -3.15 -14.58
N ASP A 83 -18.85 -2.18 -15.48
CA ASP A 83 -19.03 -2.38 -16.92
C ASP A 83 -17.93 -3.29 -17.51
N ARG A 84 -16.72 -3.24 -16.94
CA ARG A 84 -15.54 -4.01 -17.37
C ARG A 84 -14.78 -4.56 -16.15
N PRO A 85 -14.05 -5.69 -16.28
CA PRO A 85 -13.27 -6.25 -15.17
C PRO A 85 -12.28 -5.22 -14.59
N LEU A 86 -12.30 -5.01 -13.27
CA LEU A 86 -11.34 -4.17 -12.56
C LEU A 86 -10.15 -4.95 -12.02
N VAL A 87 -10.31 -6.26 -11.85
CA VAL A 87 -9.26 -7.18 -11.42
C VAL A 87 -8.92 -8.10 -12.58
N THR A 88 -7.66 -8.19 -12.96
CA THR A 88 -7.23 -9.04 -14.08
C THR A 88 -7.08 -10.49 -13.65
N ALA A 89 -7.12 -11.42 -14.61
CA ALA A 89 -6.84 -12.84 -14.35
C ALA A 89 -5.44 -13.05 -13.75
N ALA A 90 -4.44 -12.26 -14.18
CA ALA A 90 -3.10 -12.29 -13.62
C ALA A 90 -3.08 -11.85 -12.15
N GLN A 91 -3.85 -10.82 -11.77
CA GLN A 91 -3.99 -10.43 -10.37
C GLN A 91 -4.64 -11.53 -9.53
N LEU A 92 -5.70 -12.19 -10.03
CA LEU A 92 -6.33 -13.29 -9.31
C LEU A 92 -5.36 -14.44 -9.05
N GLN A 93 -4.54 -14.81 -10.04
CA GLN A 93 -3.47 -15.80 -9.88
C GLN A 93 -2.42 -15.34 -8.85
N PHE A 94 -2.01 -14.08 -8.91
CA PHE A 94 -1.06 -13.50 -7.95
C PHE A 94 -1.61 -13.50 -6.53
N TRP A 95 -2.89 -13.17 -6.35
CA TRP A 95 -3.55 -13.19 -5.05
C TRP A 95 -3.68 -14.60 -4.49
N GLN A 96 -3.96 -15.58 -5.34
CA GLN A 96 -3.99 -16.99 -4.94
C GLN A 96 -2.61 -17.46 -4.47
N TRP A 97 -1.55 -17.18 -5.24
CA TRP A 97 -0.18 -17.48 -4.80
C TRP A 97 0.15 -16.84 -3.45
N MET A 98 -0.22 -15.57 -3.26
CA MET A 98 0.04 -14.87 -2.02
C MET A 98 -0.70 -15.51 -0.84
N ALA A 99 -1.96 -15.89 -1.04
CA ALA A 99 -2.76 -16.59 -0.03
C ALA A 99 -2.10 -17.93 0.37
N ASP A 100 -1.69 -18.72 -0.61
CA ASP A 100 -1.07 -20.03 -0.40
C ASP A 100 0.31 -19.90 0.28
N TYR A 101 1.17 -19.01 -0.23
CA TYR A 101 2.54 -18.84 0.25
C TYR A 101 2.60 -18.24 1.65
N TYR A 102 1.76 -17.25 1.94
CA TYR A 102 1.70 -16.61 3.27
C TYR A 102 0.68 -17.23 4.22
N MET A 103 0.04 -18.33 3.82
CA MET A 103 -0.93 -19.10 4.62
C MET A 103 -2.06 -18.23 5.17
N CYS A 104 -2.65 -17.41 4.31
CA CYS A 104 -3.83 -16.60 4.61
C CYS A 104 -4.93 -16.87 3.59
N THR A 105 -6.07 -16.21 3.73
CA THR A 105 -7.19 -16.37 2.81
C THR A 105 -7.07 -15.40 1.63
N ILE A 106 -7.58 -15.80 0.45
CA ILE A 106 -7.63 -14.91 -0.71
C ILE A 106 -8.50 -13.66 -0.45
N GLY A 107 -9.48 -13.76 0.46
CA GLY A 107 -10.28 -12.62 0.91
C GLY A 107 -9.48 -11.59 1.72
N GLU A 108 -8.52 -12.03 2.54
CA GLU A 108 -7.57 -11.13 3.21
C GLU A 108 -6.63 -10.46 2.20
N VAL A 109 -6.19 -11.20 1.18
CA VAL A 109 -5.38 -10.64 0.09
C VAL A 109 -6.17 -9.59 -0.71
N MET A 110 -7.41 -9.89 -1.11
CA MET A 110 -8.31 -8.93 -1.78
C MET A 110 -8.50 -7.67 -0.92
N ASN A 111 -8.69 -7.84 0.39
CA ASN A 111 -8.86 -6.71 1.30
C ASN A 111 -7.60 -5.82 1.38
N ALA A 112 -6.40 -6.41 1.32
CA ALA A 112 -5.15 -5.65 1.27
C ALA A 112 -4.90 -5.01 -0.12
N ALA A 113 -5.32 -5.68 -1.19
CA ALA A 113 -5.06 -5.29 -2.58
C ALA A 113 -5.95 -4.14 -3.06
N LEU A 114 -7.27 -4.23 -2.83
CA LEU A 114 -8.22 -3.25 -3.35
C LEU A 114 -8.27 -1.97 -2.49
N PRO A 115 -8.27 -0.77 -3.12
CA PRO A 115 -8.61 0.49 -2.46
C PRO A 115 -9.95 0.42 -1.71
N SER A 116 -10.09 1.11 -0.58
CA SER A 116 -11.32 1.08 0.23
C SER A 116 -12.55 1.49 -0.58
N ALA A 117 -12.41 2.50 -1.43
CA ALA A 117 -13.47 2.97 -2.32
C ALA A 117 -13.94 1.90 -3.32
N LEU A 118 -13.11 0.91 -3.68
CA LEU A 118 -13.53 -0.22 -4.51
C LEU A 118 -14.17 -1.36 -3.71
N LYS A 119 -14.05 -1.35 -2.37
CA LYS A 119 -14.58 -2.38 -1.46
C LYS A 119 -15.88 -1.96 -0.77
N LEU A 120 -16.24 -0.69 -0.82
CA LEU A 120 -17.51 -0.21 -0.30
C LEU A 120 -18.64 -0.91 -1.06
N ALA A 121 -19.38 -1.77 -0.36
CA ALA A 121 -20.76 -2.03 -0.73
C ALA A 121 -21.51 -0.74 -0.39
N SER A 122 -22.35 -0.25 -1.32
CA SER A 122 -23.27 0.83 -1.03
C SER A 122 -23.98 0.53 0.31
N GLU A 123 -24.07 1.53 1.19
CA GLU A 123 -25.01 1.40 2.30
C GLU A 123 -26.39 1.30 1.65
N THR A 124 -27.00 0.12 1.66
CA THR A 124 -28.34 -0.10 1.11
C THR A 124 -29.29 0.91 1.73
N ARG A 125 -29.73 1.87 0.94
CA ARG A 125 -30.77 2.81 1.32
C ARG A 125 -32.12 2.31 0.85
N ILE A 126 -33.11 2.52 1.68
CA ILE A 126 -34.48 2.12 1.44
C ILE A 126 -35.26 3.40 1.27
N ILE A 127 -36.04 3.47 0.20
CA ILE A 127 -36.91 4.61 -0.12
C ILE A 127 -38.33 4.10 -0.34
N LEU A 128 -39.31 4.99 -0.18
CA LEU A 128 -40.68 4.68 -0.56
C LEU A 128 -40.85 4.73 -2.07
N ASN A 129 -41.61 3.78 -2.60
CA ASN A 129 -42.08 3.85 -3.97
C ASN A 129 -43.25 4.84 -4.06
N LYS A 130 -42.95 6.08 -4.49
CA LYS A 130 -43.95 7.16 -4.60
C LYS A 130 -44.88 7.04 -5.83
N THR A 131 -44.71 5.99 -6.64
CA THR A 131 -45.44 5.82 -7.91
C THR A 131 -46.86 5.29 -7.71
N PHE A 132 -47.17 4.74 -6.53
CA PHE A 132 -48.48 4.15 -6.20
C PHE A 132 -48.97 4.66 -4.84
N GLU A 133 -50.29 4.79 -4.66
CA GLU A 133 -50.88 5.05 -3.34
C GLU A 133 -50.68 3.82 -2.44
N ILE A 134 -49.96 4.00 -1.33
CA ILE A 134 -49.66 2.94 -0.38
C ILE A 134 -50.87 2.73 0.54
N ASP A 135 -51.52 1.57 0.44
CA ASP A 135 -52.55 1.16 1.39
C ASP A 135 -51.93 0.81 2.75
N ARG A 136 -51.95 1.78 3.67
CA ARG A 136 -51.38 1.65 5.01
C ARG A 136 -52.16 0.67 5.89
N SER A 137 -53.41 0.34 5.55
CA SER A 137 -54.24 -0.57 6.34
C SER A 137 -53.85 -2.04 6.15
N ALA A 138 -53.15 -2.36 5.06
CA ALA A 138 -52.65 -3.71 4.75
C ALA A 138 -51.23 -3.97 5.29
N LEU A 139 -50.63 -2.99 5.98
CA LEU A 139 -49.29 -3.10 6.57
C LEU A 139 -49.35 -3.66 7.98
N HIS A 140 -48.43 -4.56 8.29
CA HIS A 140 -48.25 -5.04 9.66
C HIS A 140 -47.48 -4.01 10.50
N ASP A 141 -47.60 -4.02 11.84
CA ASP A 141 -47.07 -2.97 12.74
C ASP A 141 -45.60 -2.56 12.45
N LYS A 142 -44.74 -3.53 12.14
CA LYS A 142 -43.33 -3.27 11.82
C LYS A 142 -43.10 -2.75 10.40
N GLU A 143 -43.93 -3.17 9.45
CA GLU A 143 -43.94 -2.64 8.09
C GLU A 143 -44.41 -1.17 8.10
N TYR A 144 -45.44 -0.89 8.89
CA TYR A 144 -45.98 0.46 9.11
C TYR A 144 -44.91 1.40 9.68
N LEU A 145 -44.19 0.99 10.73
CA LEU A 145 -43.10 1.78 11.32
C LEU A 145 -41.99 2.13 10.32
N ILE A 146 -41.63 1.20 9.42
CA ILE A 146 -40.64 1.46 8.38
C ILE A 146 -41.18 2.50 7.39
N VAL A 147 -42.44 2.37 6.96
CA VAL A 147 -43.08 3.29 6.01
C VAL A 147 -43.23 4.69 6.62
N GLU A 148 -43.64 4.79 7.88
CA GLU A 148 -43.75 6.06 8.61
C GLU A 148 -42.38 6.73 8.78
N ALA A 149 -41.34 5.97 9.13
CA ALA A 149 -39.99 6.51 9.23
C ALA A 149 -39.47 6.99 7.87
N LEU A 150 -39.84 6.32 6.77
CA LEU A 150 -39.48 6.74 5.41
C LEU A 150 -40.28 7.96 4.90
N ASP A 151 -41.47 8.21 5.44
CA ASP A 151 -42.22 9.45 5.19
C ASP A 151 -41.52 10.66 5.83
N ILE A 152 -40.95 10.46 7.04
CA ILE A 152 -40.24 11.51 7.80
C ILE A 152 -38.84 11.73 7.22
N GLN A 153 -38.11 10.65 6.97
CA GLN A 153 -36.77 10.67 6.40
C GLN A 153 -36.80 9.92 5.06
N PRO A 154 -36.65 10.60 3.91
CA PRO A 154 -36.93 10.03 2.60
C PRO A 154 -36.07 8.82 2.24
N GLU A 155 -34.95 8.61 2.96
CA GLU A 155 -34.05 7.47 2.79
C GLU A 155 -33.56 6.95 4.16
N LEU A 156 -33.62 5.63 4.37
CA LEU A 156 -33.09 4.98 5.57
C LEU A 156 -32.07 3.89 5.20
N THR A 157 -30.99 3.76 5.96
CA THR A 157 -30.10 2.60 5.80
C THR A 157 -30.71 1.37 6.49
N VAL A 158 -30.27 0.17 6.08
CA VAL A 158 -30.60 -1.08 6.81
C VAL A 158 -30.18 -0.98 8.29
N SER A 159 -29.11 -0.23 8.59
CA SER A 159 -28.65 -0.02 9.97
C SER A 159 -29.61 0.84 10.79
N ASP A 160 -30.22 1.86 10.17
CA ASP A 160 -31.20 2.72 10.82
C ASP A 160 -32.48 1.97 11.11
N ILE A 161 -32.91 1.10 10.20
CA ILE A 161 -34.10 0.26 10.37
C ILE A 161 -33.90 -0.80 11.47
N VAL A 162 -32.68 -1.34 11.62
CA VAL A 162 -32.33 -2.22 12.75
C VAL A 162 -32.45 -1.48 14.09
N LYS A 163 -32.00 -0.22 14.16
CA LYS A 163 -32.13 0.62 15.36
C LYS A 163 -33.60 0.99 15.63
N LEU A 164 -34.33 1.39 14.59
CA LEU A 164 -35.75 1.77 14.64
C LEU A 164 -36.61 0.63 15.19
N LEU A 165 -36.42 -0.59 14.68
CA LEU A 165 -37.24 -1.75 15.06
C LEU A 165 -36.68 -2.50 16.30
N GLY A 166 -35.54 -2.08 16.85
CA GLY A 166 -34.91 -2.71 18.00
C GLY A 166 -34.56 -4.20 17.80
N GLN A 167 -34.42 -4.66 16.55
CA GLN A 167 -34.24 -6.07 16.21
C GLN A 167 -33.12 -6.28 15.19
N LYS A 168 -32.32 -7.32 15.39
CA LYS A 168 -31.16 -7.64 14.52
C LYS A 168 -31.55 -8.19 13.15
N THR A 169 -32.81 -8.62 12.96
CA THR A 169 -33.28 -9.32 11.76
C THR A 169 -34.43 -8.53 11.13
N VAL A 170 -34.12 -7.69 10.14
CA VAL A 170 -35.11 -6.83 9.45
C VAL A 170 -35.32 -7.21 7.99
N MET A 171 -34.41 -7.99 7.40
CA MET A 171 -34.41 -8.32 5.97
C MET A 171 -35.67 -9.05 5.46
N PRO A 172 -36.30 -9.99 6.22
CA PRO A 172 -37.55 -10.60 5.78
C PRO A 172 -38.68 -9.58 5.60
N ILE A 173 -38.73 -8.55 6.46
CA ILE A 173 -39.74 -7.49 6.41
C ILE A 173 -39.48 -6.59 5.20
N LEU A 174 -38.23 -6.23 4.97
CA LEU A 174 -37.82 -5.46 3.79
C LEU A 174 -38.09 -6.21 2.49
N LYS A 175 -37.85 -7.53 2.47
CA LYS A 175 -38.19 -8.37 1.31
C LYS A 175 -39.68 -8.35 1.01
N LEU A 176 -40.53 -8.49 2.03
CA LEU A 176 -41.99 -8.41 1.88
C LEU A 176 -42.46 -7.04 1.38
N LEU A 177 -41.91 -5.95 1.94
CA LEU A 177 -42.21 -4.58 1.49
C LEU A 177 -41.77 -4.32 0.04
N PHE A 178 -40.63 -4.88 -0.37
CA PHE A 178 -40.14 -4.81 -1.74
C PHE A 178 -41.00 -5.64 -2.70
N GLU A 179 -41.39 -6.87 -2.33
CA GLU A 179 -42.31 -7.72 -3.10
C GLU A 179 -43.70 -7.10 -3.25
N LYS A 180 -44.16 -6.34 -2.23
CA LYS A 180 -45.39 -5.54 -2.27
C LYS A 180 -45.23 -4.23 -3.08
N ASN A 181 -44.06 -3.96 -3.66
CA ASN A 181 -43.71 -2.71 -4.37
C ASN A 181 -43.86 -1.42 -3.52
N ILE A 182 -43.85 -1.52 -2.20
CA ILE A 182 -44.05 -0.38 -1.27
C ILE A 182 -42.75 0.41 -1.08
N ILE A 183 -41.63 -0.31 -1.05
CA ILE A 183 -40.30 0.28 -0.98
C ILE A 183 -39.54 -0.03 -2.26
N HIS A 184 -38.69 0.91 -2.67
CA HIS A 184 -37.57 0.63 -3.54
C HIS A 184 -36.30 0.58 -2.71
N ILE A 185 -35.40 -0.30 -3.10
CA ILE A 185 -34.02 -0.21 -2.68
C ILE A 185 -33.42 0.86 -3.57
N SER A 186 -33.26 2.07 -3.02
CA SER A 186 -32.48 3.11 -3.67
C SER A 186 -31.05 2.84 -3.33
N GLU A 187 -30.28 2.47 -4.34
CA GLU A 187 -28.87 2.81 -4.28
C GLU A 187 -28.82 4.30 -4.56
N ASP A 188 -28.75 5.08 -3.49
CA ASP A 188 -28.11 6.37 -3.65
C ASP A 188 -26.69 6.03 -4.10
N ILE A 189 -26.47 6.32 -5.37
CA ILE A 189 -25.22 6.25 -6.09
C ILE A 189 -24.25 7.14 -5.29
N ASN A 190 -23.65 6.59 -4.23
CA ASN A 190 -22.22 6.69 -4.08
C ASN A 190 -21.55 5.71 -5.05
N GLU A 191 -22.16 5.44 -6.21
CA GLU A 191 -21.41 4.98 -7.35
C GLU A 191 -20.53 6.10 -7.88
N LYS A 192 -19.45 5.56 -8.42
CA LYS A 192 -18.53 6.17 -9.35
C LYS A 192 -17.77 7.26 -8.63
N TYR A 193 -16.47 6.99 -8.49
CA TYR A 193 -15.47 8.00 -8.78
C TYR A 193 -16.10 9.07 -9.68
N LYS A 194 -16.53 10.20 -9.10
CA LYS A 194 -17.02 11.33 -9.88
C LYS A 194 -15.73 11.99 -10.35
N PRO A 195 -15.41 11.96 -11.64
CA PRO A 195 -14.27 12.71 -12.13
C PRO A 195 -14.45 14.16 -11.68
N ARG A 196 -13.38 14.81 -11.22
CA ARG A 196 -13.49 16.22 -10.84
C ARG A 196 -13.73 16.99 -12.14
N THR A 197 -14.93 17.51 -12.39
CA THR A 197 -15.15 18.34 -13.56
C THR A 197 -14.63 19.76 -13.28
N ARG A 198 -14.01 20.38 -14.29
CA ARG A 198 -13.83 21.83 -14.32
C ARG A 198 -14.44 22.36 -15.60
N THR A 199 -15.09 23.51 -15.50
CA THR A 199 -15.60 24.24 -16.66
C THR A 199 -14.44 25.00 -17.30
N PHE A 200 -14.08 24.60 -18.51
CA PHE A 200 -13.13 25.32 -19.35
C PHE A 200 -13.86 26.30 -20.24
N ILE A 201 -13.24 27.46 -20.42
CA ILE A 201 -13.76 28.54 -21.23
C ILE A 201 -12.97 28.60 -22.53
N THR A 202 -13.67 28.70 -23.65
CA THR A 202 -13.08 28.99 -24.95
C THR A 202 -13.77 30.19 -25.58
N LEU A 203 -13.03 31.00 -26.34
CA LEU A 203 -13.64 32.08 -27.12
C LEU A 203 -14.41 31.47 -28.29
N ASN A 204 -15.63 31.95 -28.52
CA ASN A 204 -16.43 31.49 -29.64
C ASN A 204 -15.68 31.73 -30.97
N PRO A 205 -15.60 30.73 -31.87
CA PRO A 205 -14.86 30.83 -33.12
C PRO A 205 -15.10 32.08 -33.98
N VAL A 206 -16.31 32.64 -33.91
CA VAL A 206 -16.68 33.87 -34.61
C VAL A 206 -15.76 35.05 -34.24
N TYR A 207 -15.27 35.09 -33.00
CA TYR A 207 -14.40 36.16 -32.50
C TYR A 207 -12.90 35.87 -32.66
N HIS A 208 -12.51 34.79 -33.33
CA HIS A 208 -11.10 34.62 -33.74
C HIS A 208 -10.69 35.57 -34.87
N GLN A 209 -11.68 36.10 -35.60
CA GLN A 209 -11.44 37.11 -36.63
C GLN A 209 -11.19 38.49 -36.00
N GLN A 210 -10.13 39.18 -36.44
CA GLN A 210 -9.72 40.46 -35.84
C GLN A 210 -10.80 41.55 -35.91
N GLU A 211 -11.64 41.54 -36.94
CA GLU A 211 -12.71 42.53 -37.14
C GLU A 211 -13.84 42.31 -36.12
N SER A 212 -14.36 41.09 -36.02
CA SER A 212 -15.42 40.73 -35.06
C SER A 212 -14.99 40.91 -33.61
N LEU A 213 -13.71 40.66 -33.30
CA LEU A 213 -13.16 40.90 -31.97
C LEU A 213 -13.10 42.40 -31.62
N LYS A 214 -12.68 43.24 -32.57
CA LYS A 214 -12.63 44.70 -32.36
C LYS A 214 -14.02 45.28 -32.13
N GLU A 215 -15.03 44.84 -32.89
CA GLU A 215 -16.42 45.25 -32.70
C GLU A 215 -16.95 44.83 -31.33
N LEU A 216 -16.64 43.60 -30.89
CA LEU A 216 -17.01 43.11 -29.57
C LEU A 216 -16.41 43.99 -28.47
N PHE A 217 -15.11 44.32 -28.54
CA PHE A 217 -14.47 45.20 -27.55
C PHE A 217 -15.10 46.59 -27.48
N LEU A 218 -15.40 47.20 -28.63
CA LEU A 218 -16.06 48.51 -28.68
C LEU A 218 -17.45 48.50 -27.99
N ILE A 219 -18.19 47.40 -28.14
CA ILE A 219 -19.50 47.23 -27.49
C ILE A 219 -19.34 47.02 -25.98
N LEU A 220 -18.39 46.17 -25.58
CA LEU A 220 -18.19 45.78 -24.18
C LEU A 220 -17.56 46.91 -23.35
N GLU A 221 -16.55 47.62 -23.83
CA GLU A 221 -15.92 48.73 -23.09
C GLU A 221 -16.92 49.83 -22.76
N LYS A 222 -17.87 50.10 -23.65
CA LYS A 222 -18.88 51.16 -23.46
C LYS A 222 -20.01 50.76 -22.51
N ARG A 223 -20.37 49.47 -22.44
CA ARG A 223 -21.59 49.01 -21.74
C ARG A 223 -21.32 48.10 -20.54
N ALA A 224 -20.20 47.39 -20.53
CA ALA A 224 -19.88 46.36 -19.55
C ALA A 224 -18.34 46.21 -19.42
N PRO A 225 -17.64 47.16 -18.78
CA PRO A 225 -16.18 47.18 -18.70
C PRO A 225 -15.60 45.90 -18.10
N LYS A 226 -16.23 45.34 -17.05
CA LYS A 226 -15.80 44.04 -16.48
C LYS A 226 -15.91 42.86 -17.45
N GLN A 227 -16.81 42.91 -18.43
CA GLN A 227 -16.89 41.89 -19.48
C GLN A 227 -15.77 42.08 -20.50
N ALA A 228 -15.39 43.33 -20.82
CA ALA A 228 -14.22 43.60 -21.66
C ALA A 228 -12.93 43.12 -20.99
N ASP A 229 -12.77 43.35 -19.68
CA ASP A 229 -11.62 42.87 -18.90
C ASP A 229 -11.50 41.34 -18.94
N ALA A 230 -12.62 40.62 -18.85
CA ALA A 230 -12.66 39.16 -18.97
C ALA A 230 -12.22 38.66 -20.36
N VAL A 231 -12.66 39.32 -21.44
CA VAL A 231 -12.23 38.97 -22.81
C VAL A 231 -10.74 39.27 -23.02
N LEU A 232 -10.24 40.39 -22.48
CA LEU A 232 -8.83 40.75 -22.56
C LEU A 232 -7.94 39.78 -21.80
N ALA A 233 -8.33 39.43 -20.56
CA ALA A 233 -7.64 38.44 -19.75
C ALA A 233 -7.60 37.07 -20.45
N TYR A 234 -8.71 36.64 -21.05
CA TYR A 234 -8.74 35.41 -21.82
C TYR A 234 -7.73 35.43 -22.98
N ILE A 235 -7.69 36.49 -23.79
CA ILE A 235 -6.75 36.60 -24.93
C ILE A 235 -5.30 36.56 -24.44
N LYS A 236 -4.99 37.22 -23.33
CA LYS A 236 -3.65 37.21 -22.73
C LYS A 236 -3.26 35.80 -22.27
N MET A 237 -4.15 35.13 -21.56
CA MET A 237 -3.93 33.78 -21.05
C MET A 237 -3.83 32.76 -22.19
N ALA A 238 -4.65 32.88 -23.23
CA ALA A 238 -4.70 31.93 -24.35
C ALA A 238 -3.42 31.92 -25.20
N ARG A 239 -2.58 32.96 -25.10
CA ARG A 239 -1.24 32.98 -25.72
C ARG A 239 -0.25 32.03 -25.05
N HIS A 240 -0.43 31.74 -23.77
CA HIS A 240 0.50 30.97 -22.96
C HIS A 240 -0.09 29.66 -22.42
N GLN A 241 -1.41 29.55 -22.37
CA GLN A 241 -2.15 28.40 -21.84
C GLN A 241 -3.10 27.83 -22.89
N LYS A 242 -3.04 26.51 -23.11
CA LYS A 242 -3.94 25.81 -24.04
C LYS A 242 -5.37 25.64 -23.51
N ALA A 243 -5.57 25.74 -22.20
CA ALA A 243 -6.85 25.53 -21.56
C ALA A 243 -6.98 26.46 -20.35
N ILE A 244 -8.07 27.22 -20.28
CA ILE A 244 -8.33 28.22 -19.24
C ILE A 244 -9.62 27.84 -18.52
N THR A 245 -9.58 27.70 -17.20
CA THR A 245 -10.79 27.41 -16.43
C THR A 245 -11.56 28.68 -16.11
N LYS A 246 -12.87 28.53 -15.87
CA LYS A 246 -13.74 29.65 -15.48
C LYS A 246 -13.26 30.38 -14.23
N ASN A 247 -12.70 29.67 -13.26
CA ASN A 247 -12.21 30.27 -12.02
C ASN A 247 -10.91 31.05 -12.26
N GLU A 248 -9.94 30.48 -12.99
CA GLU A 248 -8.70 31.17 -13.34
C GLU A 248 -8.98 32.46 -14.13
N LEU A 249 -9.95 32.42 -15.05
CA LEU A 249 -10.37 33.60 -15.80
C LEU A 249 -11.02 34.65 -14.90
N ALA A 250 -11.85 34.24 -13.92
CA ALA A 250 -12.48 35.15 -12.97
C ALA A 250 -11.45 35.86 -12.09
N ASP A 251 -10.44 35.11 -11.65
CA ASP A 251 -9.37 35.61 -10.77
C ASP A 251 -8.42 36.55 -11.52
N GLU A 252 -7.94 36.18 -12.72
CA GLU A 252 -7.02 37.01 -13.52
C GLU A 252 -7.71 38.27 -14.07
N SER A 253 -8.98 38.19 -14.44
CA SER A 253 -9.71 39.35 -14.97
C SER A 253 -10.26 40.29 -13.89
N GLY A 254 -10.39 39.83 -12.64
CA GLY A 254 -11.16 40.54 -11.60
C GLY A 254 -12.66 40.67 -11.92
N ALA A 255 -13.12 40.06 -13.02
CA ALA A 255 -14.51 40.00 -13.41
C ALA A 255 -15.15 38.80 -12.70
N GLY A 256 -15.87 39.07 -11.60
CA GLY A 256 -16.54 38.02 -10.84
C GLY A 256 -17.40 37.09 -11.71
N ALA A 257 -17.64 35.86 -11.23
CA ALA A 257 -18.23 34.76 -11.99
C ALA A 257 -19.54 35.09 -12.75
N SER A 258 -20.31 36.08 -12.29
CA SER A 258 -21.53 36.57 -12.96
C SER A 258 -21.24 37.23 -14.33
N SER A 259 -20.11 37.94 -14.46
CA SER A 259 -19.71 38.60 -15.70
C SER A 259 -19.29 37.57 -16.75
N ILE A 260 -18.61 36.50 -16.33
CA ILE A 260 -18.25 35.38 -17.21
C ILE A 260 -19.49 34.59 -17.61
N ASN A 261 -20.43 34.34 -16.69
CA ASN A 261 -21.72 33.71 -17.04
C ASN A 261 -22.50 34.52 -18.07
N SER A 262 -22.55 35.84 -17.92
CA SER A 262 -23.22 36.72 -18.89
C SER A 262 -22.56 36.65 -20.28
N LEU A 263 -21.24 36.47 -20.35
CA LEU A 263 -20.53 36.29 -21.62
C LEU A 263 -20.75 34.90 -22.23
N ILE A 264 -20.99 33.88 -21.41
CA ILE A 264 -21.41 32.56 -21.87
C ILE A 264 -22.84 32.61 -22.44
N GLU A 265 -23.77 33.27 -21.75
CA GLU A 265 -25.15 33.47 -22.21
C GLU A 265 -25.23 34.28 -23.52
N LYS A 266 -24.32 35.24 -23.70
CA LYS A 266 -24.19 36.02 -24.94
C LYS A 266 -23.41 35.30 -26.05
N GLU A 267 -23.07 34.02 -25.85
CA GLU A 267 -22.29 33.20 -26.78
C GLU A 267 -20.91 33.78 -27.14
N VAL A 268 -20.37 34.70 -26.33
CA VAL A 268 -19.00 35.21 -26.49
C VAL A 268 -18.01 34.15 -26.05
N PHE A 269 -18.31 33.46 -24.94
CA PHE A 269 -17.56 32.33 -24.44
C PHE A 269 -18.37 31.04 -24.56
N ILE A 270 -17.69 29.95 -24.92
CA ILE A 270 -18.24 28.60 -24.91
C ILE A 270 -17.68 27.89 -23.67
N ALA A 271 -18.58 27.39 -22.83
CA ALA A 271 -18.24 26.63 -21.64
C ALA A 271 -18.30 25.13 -21.93
N GLU A 272 -17.18 24.44 -21.74
CA GLU A 272 -17.11 22.98 -21.85
C GLU A 272 -16.77 22.39 -20.48
N GLU A 273 -17.57 21.46 -19.98
CA GLU A 273 -17.20 20.68 -18.81
C GLU A 273 -16.26 19.55 -19.23
N LYS A 274 -15.02 19.58 -18.70
CA LYS A 274 -14.05 18.49 -18.91
C LYS A 274 -13.75 17.80 -17.59
N ASN A 275 -13.61 16.48 -17.66
CA ASN A 275 -13.12 15.67 -16.55
C ASN A 275 -11.64 16.00 -16.33
N VAL A 276 -11.35 16.59 -15.17
CA VAL A 276 -10.01 16.96 -14.74
C VAL A 276 -9.49 15.90 -13.78
N SER A 277 -8.35 15.31 -14.13
CA SER A 277 -7.61 14.41 -13.23
C SER A 277 -7.29 15.15 -11.92
N ARG A 278 -7.43 14.48 -10.77
CA ARG A 278 -6.99 15.08 -9.49
C ARG A 278 -5.47 15.16 -9.39
N LEU A 279 -4.78 14.42 -10.25
CA LEU A 279 -3.33 14.33 -10.35
C LEU A 279 -2.75 15.43 -11.25
N TYR A 280 -3.26 16.66 -11.15
CA TYR A 280 -2.78 17.79 -11.94
C TYR A 280 -1.40 18.23 -11.41
N TYR A 281 -0.39 18.06 -12.25
CA TYR A 281 0.95 18.61 -12.06
C TYR A 281 1.36 19.21 -13.40
N GLU A 282 1.86 20.45 -13.39
CA GLU A 282 2.23 21.17 -14.60
C GLU A 282 3.30 20.41 -15.40
N ASP A 283 3.09 20.27 -16.71
CA ASP A 283 4.06 19.74 -17.66
C ASP A 283 5.22 20.74 -17.81
N GLN A 284 6.19 20.69 -16.90
CA GLN A 284 7.50 21.30 -17.13
C GLN A 284 8.50 20.19 -17.45
N SER A 285 8.63 19.87 -18.75
CA SER A 285 9.67 18.98 -19.24
C SER A 285 11.00 19.74 -19.32
N ILE A 286 11.74 19.78 -18.21
CA ILE A 286 13.16 20.13 -18.22
C ILE A 286 13.92 18.80 -18.29
N PHE A 287 14.29 18.38 -19.50
CA PHE A 287 15.17 17.22 -19.69
C PHE A 287 16.60 17.65 -19.33
N ASP A 288 16.97 17.56 -18.06
CA ASP A 288 18.39 17.53 -17.69
C ASP A 288 18.94 16.15 -18.05
N SER A 289 19.50 16.02 -19.25
CA SER A 289 20.28 14.84 -19.63
C SER A 289 21.52 14.76 -18.74
N PHE A 290 21.65 13.68 -17.98
CA PHE A 290 22.90 13.36 -17.27
C PHE A 290 23.67 12.29 -18.02
N ASP A 291 24.99 12.42 -18.05
CA ASP A 291 25.89 11.37 -18.53
C ASP A 291 26.22 10.41 -17.39
N LEU A 292 26.27 9.12 -17.69
CA LEU A 292 26.77 8.12 -16.76
C LEU A 292 28.30 8.21 -16.68
N SER A 293 28.86 7.93 -15.51
CA SER A 293 30.30 7.68 -15.42
C SER A 293 30.69 6.41 -16.19
N GLU A 294 31.97 6.25 -16.50
CA GLU A 294 32.50 5.03 -17.14
C GLU A 294 32.13 3.78 -16.33
N GLN A 295 32.31 3.82 -15.01
CA GLN A 295 31.95 2.73 -14.11
C GLN A 295 30.44 2.46 -14.06
N GLN A 296 29.61 3.51 -14.05
CA GLN A 296 28.14 3.32 -14.09
C GLN A 296 27.69 2.70 -15.42
N THR A 297 28.37 3.04 -16.52
CA THR A 297 28.12 2.47 -17.85
C THR A 297 28.52 0.99 -17.90
N GLU A 298 29.69 0.65 -17.34
CA GLU A 298 30.14 -0.74 -17.21
C GLU A 298 29.16 -1.57 -16.37
N VAL A 299 28.73 -1.06 -15.22
CA VAL A 299 27.76 -1.73 -14.35
C VAL A 299 26.39 -1.86 -15.02
N LEU A 300 25.93 -0.84 -15.76
CA LEU A 300 24.69 -0.94 -16.54
C LEU A 300 24.78 -2.06 -17.61
N ASN A 301 25.91 -2.17 -18.30
CA ASN A 301 26.16 -3.23 -19.26
C ASN A 301 26.19 -4.61 -18.58
N GLN A 302 26.83 -4.71 -17.41
CA GLN A 302 26.85 -5.92 -16.60
C GLN A 302 25.44 -6.36 -16.18
N VAL A 303 24.63 -5.43 -15.66
CA VAL A 303 23.22 -5.70 -15.30
C VAL A 303 22.44 -6.20 -16.52
N SER A 304 22.64 -5.58 -17.68
CA SER A 304 21.99 -5.96 -18.93
C SER A 304 22.40 -7.36 -19.40
N GLU A 305 23.67 -7.74 -19.24
CA GLU A 305 24.16 -9.09 -19.55
C GLU A 305 23.61 -10.13 -18.58
N GLU A 306 23.61 -9.84 -17.28
CA GLU A 306 23.04 -10.71 -16.25
C GLU A 306 21.54 -10.95 -16.51
N PHE A 307 20.79 -9.93 -16.94
CA PHE A 307 19.38 -10.08 -17.29
C PHE A 307 19.12 -11.01 -18.48
N LYS A 308 20.12 -11.31 -19.32
CA LYS A 308 19.97 -12.34 -20.37
C LYS A 308 19.86 -13.75 -19.78
N GLN A 309 20.52 -14.00 -18.64
CA GLN A 309 20.61 -15.32 -18.02
C GLN A 309 19.74 -15.47 -16.77
N LYS A 310 19.46 -14.36 -16.08
CA LYS A 310 18.76 -14.32 -14.80
C LYS A 310 17.56 -13.39 -14.88
N ASP A 311 16.53 -13.69 -14.10
CA ASP A 311 15.34 -12.83 -13.99
C ASP A 311 15.50 -11.77 -12.90
N VAL A 312 16.39 -12.01 -11.94
CA VAL A 312 16.64 -11.13 -10.80
C VAL A 312 18.13 -10.81 -10.75
N VAL A 313 18.46 -9.53 -10.59
CA VAL A 313 19.83 -9.04 -10.43
C VAL A 313 19.93 -8.19 -9.17
N LEU A 314 20.93 -8.45 -8.35
CA LEU A 314 21.30 -7.62 -7.20
C LEU A 314 22.36 -6.60 -7.63
N LEU A 315 22.01 -5.32 -7.55
CA LEU A 315 22.92 -4.19 -7.68
C LEU A 315 23.41 -3.75 -6.30
N HIS A 316 24.62 -4.18 -5.95
CA HIS A 316 25.32 -3.75 -4.73
C HIS A 316 26.10 -2.47 -5.03
N GLY A 317 25.63 -1.32 -4.55
CA GLY A 317 26.32 -0.06 -4.79
C GLY A 317 26.39 0.79 -3.55
N VAL A 318 27.59 1.23 -3.15
CA VAL A 318 27.82 2.02 -1.94
C VAL A 318 26.92 3.27 -1.90
N THR A 319 26.68 3.84 -0.71
CA THR A 319 25.87 5.05 -0.59
C THR A 319 26.44 6.17 -1.45
N SER A 320 25.55 6.92 -2.11
CA SER A 320 25.92 7.96 -3.07
C SER A 320 26.73 7.49 -4.27
N SER A 321 26.70 6.21 -4.68
CA SER A 321 27.33 5.73 -5.93
C SER A 321 26.57 6.10 -7.22
N GLY A 322 25.34 6.61 -7.09
CA GLY A 322 24.49 6.97 -8.23
C GLY A 322 23.71 5.80 -8.83
N LYS A 323 23.29 4.82 -8.01
CA LYS A 323 22.39 3.73 -8.44
C LYS A 323 21.12 4.25 -9.14
N THR A 324 20.58 5.38 -8.68
CA THR A 324 19.37 6.00 -9.26
C THR A 324 19.54 6.35 -10.74
N GLN A 325 20.73 6.79 -11.16
CA GLN A 325 21.03 7.06 -12.57
C GLN A 325 20.94 5.80 -13.43
N ILE A 326 21.44 4.67 -12.92
CA ILE A 326 21.33 3.36 -13.58
C ILE A 326 19.86 2.93 -13.67
N TYR A 327 19.09 3.12 -12.59
CA TYR A 327 17.64 2.83 -12.60
C TYR A 327 16.92 3.62 -13.68
N ILE A 328 17.23 4.92 -13.82
CA ILE A 328 16.60 5.78 -14.82
C ILE A 328 16.85 5.25 -16.24
N ARG A 329 18.09 4.84 -16.56
CA ARG A 329 18.42 4.26 -17.87
C ARG A 329 17.66 2.96 -18.17
N LEU A 330 17.55 2.09 -17.18
CA LEU A 330 16.77 0.85 -17.32
C LEU A 330 15.27 1.11 -17.47
N ILE A 331 14.75 2.14 -16.80
CA ILE A 331 13.35 2.56 -16.96
C ILE A 331 13.13 3.12 -18.38
N GLU A 332 14.02 3.98 -18.87
CA GLU A 332 13.97 4.54 -20.23
C GLU A 332 13.94 3.43 -21.29
N GLU A 333 14.79 2.40 -21.15
CA GLU A 333 14.81 1.24 -22.04
C GLU A 333 13.45 0.52 -22.08
N MET A 334 12.89 0.21 -20.90
CA MET A 334 11.58 -0.46 -20.81
C MET A 334 10.43 0.39 -21.36
N MET A 335 10.45 1.69 -21.12
CA MET A 335 9.48 2.64 -21.67
C MET A 335 9.56 2.68 -23.20
N SER A 336 10.78 2.70 -23.77
CA SER A 336 10.99 2.68 -25.22
C SER A 336 10.47 1.39 -25.86
N ALA A 337 10.52 0.27 -25.14
CA ALA A 337 9.93 -1.01 -25.52
C ALA A 337 8.41 -1.10 -25.26
N GLY A 338 7.77 -0.03 -24.78
CA GLY A 338 6.34 0.01 -24.47
C GLY A 338 5.92 -0.85 -23.28
N ARG A 339 6.87 -1.27 -22.43
CA ARG A 339 6.62 -2.06 -21.22
C ARG A 339 6.42 -1.16 -20.01
N GLN A 340 5.64 -1.64 -19.05
CA GLN A 340 5.43 -0.96 -17.79
C GLN A 340 6.58 -1.24 -16.82
N VAL A 341 6.89 -0.30 -15.94
CA VAL A 341 7.88 -0.43 -14.88
C VAL A 341 7.24 -0.12 -13.54
N LEU A 342 7.52 -0.95 -12.54
CA LEU A 342 7.22 -0.66 -11.14
C LEU A 342 8.52 -0.32 -10.42
N TYR A 343 8.62 0.90 -9.91
CA TYR A 343 9.73 1.34 -9.08
C TYR A 343 9.29 1.43 -7.61
N LEU A 344 9.68 0.45 -6.83
CA LEU A 344 9.44 0.35 -5.40
C LEU A 344 10.48 1.13 -4.60
N LEU A 345 10.00 2.02 -3.74
CA LEU A 345 10.78 2.75 -2.75
C LEU A 345 10.25 2.43 -1.34
N PRO A 346 11.10 2.48 -0.30
CA PRO A 346 10.62 2.52 1.07
C PRO A 346 9.63 3.69 1.26
N GLU A 347 8.59 3.49 2.05
CA GLU A 347 7.52 4.50 2.21
C GLU A 347 8.05 5.84 2.74
N ILE A 348 9.11 5.81 3.55
CA ILE A 348 9.81 6.98 4.06
C ILE A 348 10.67 7.69 3.00
N ALA A 349 11.14 6.97 1.99
CA ALA A 349 11.98 7.49 0.92
C ALA A 349 11.14 8.12 -0.19
N LEU A 350 9.85 7.77 -0.28
CA LEU A 350 8.92 8.34 -1.23
C LEU A 350 8.52 9.77 -0.79
N THR A 351 9.48 10.69 -0.93
CA THR A 351 9.36 12.11 -0.62
C THR A 351 8.99 12.90 -1.87
N THR A 352 8.37 14.07 -1.67
CA THR A 352 8.00 14.97 -2.78
C THR A 352 9.21 15.32 -3.65
N HIS A 353 10.40 15.49 -3.05
CA HIS A 353 11.64 15.78 -3.80
C HIS A 353 12.06 14.64 -4.75
N ILE A 354 12.00 13.38 -4.32
CA ILE A 354 12.33 12.24 -5.18
C ILE A 354 11.29 12.10 -6.29
N ILE A 355 10.01 12.29 -5.96
CA ILE A 355 8.91 12.31 -6.93
C ILE A 355 9.13 13.39 -8.00
N GLU A 356 9.39 14.64 -7.60
CA GLU A 356 9.59 15.77 -8.49
C GLU A 356 10.81 15.55 -9.39
N ARG A 357 11.91 15.05 -8.81
CA ARG A 357 13.11 14.71 -9.57
C ARG A 357 12.85 13.63 -10.62
N LEU A 358 12.15 12.55 -10.28
CA LEU A 358 11.83 11.48 -11.24
C LEU A 358 10.81 11.94 -12.29
N ARG A 359 9.93 12.88 -11.95
CA ARG A 359 9.01 13.50 -12.91
C ARG A 359 9.73 14.33 -13.97
N GLN A 360 10.82 15.01 -13.63
CA GLN A 360 11.64 15.71 -14.62
C GLN A 360 12.16 14.75 -15.70
N TYR A 361 12.45 13.50 -15.35
CA TYR A 361 12.89 12.48 -16.31
C TYR A 361 11.74 11.84 -17.11
N PHE A 362 10.64 11.47 -16.45
CA PHE A 362 9.60 10.63 -17.08
C PHE A 362 8.32 11.38 -17.48
N GLY A 363 8.19 12.66 -17.12
CA GLY A 363 7.05 13.52 -17.45
C GLY A 363 5.70 12.97 -16.98
N ALA A 364 4.66 13.15 -17.80
CA ALA A 364 3.29 12.73 -17.50
C ALA A 364 3.06 11.20 -17.46
N ASN A 365 4.05 10.39 -17.87
CA ASN A 365 3.92 8.92 -17.95
C ASN A 365 4.11 8.21 -16.59
N ILE A 366 4.34 8.97 -15.51
CA ILE A 366 4.57 8.45 -14.17
C ILE A 366 3.31 8.50 -13.30
N GLY A 367 2.91 7.35 -12.75
CA GLY A 367 1.92 7.22 -11.69
C GLY A 367 2.59 7.11 -10.33
N ILE A 368 1.94 7.63 -9.28
CA ILE A 368 2.43 7.53 -7.90
C ILE A 368 1.41 6.76 -7.07
N TYR A 369 1.87 5.78 -6.27
CA TYR A 369 0.99 4.98 -5.44
C TYR A 369 1.57 4.69 -4.05
N HIS A 370 0.93 5.23 -3.02
CA HIS A 370 1.27 4.94 -1.62
C HIS A 370 0.09 5.22 -0.67
N SER A 371 0.27 4.90 0.60
CA SER A 371 -0.71 4.97 1.68
C SER A 371 -1.26 6.38 1.97
N ARG A 372 -0.50 7.45 1.69
CA ARG A 372 -0.91 8.84 2.01
C ARG A 372 -1.89 9.42 0.99
N PHE A 373 -2.08 8.75 -0.15
CA PHE A 373 -3.07 9.15 -1.14
C PHE A 373 -4.46 8.81 -0.63
N ASN A 374 -5.44 9.68 -0.90
CA ASN A 374 -6.82 9.39 -0.54
C ASN A 374 -7.38 8.25 -1.41
N ASP A 375 -8.46 7.63 -0.94
CA ASP A 375 -9.00 6.44 -1.62
C ASP A 375 -9.41 6.72 -3.07
N ASN A 376 -9.94 7.91 -3.37
CA ASN A 376 -10.34 8.27 -4.73
C ASN A 376 -9.13 8.40 -5.67
N GLU A 377 -8.02 8.96 -5.19
CA GLU A 377 -6.77 9.02 -5.96
C GLU A 377 -6.19 7.63 -6.19
N ARG A 378 -6.28 6.74 -5.20
CA ARG A 378 -5.84 5.33 -5.36
C ARG A 378 -6.69 4.58 -6.39
N VAL A 379 -8.00 4.86 -6.47
CA VAL A 379 -8.87 4.33 -7.54
C VAL A 379 -8.49 4.91 -8.89
N GLU A 380 -8.21 6.21 -8.97
CA GLU A 380 -7.81 6.85 -10.23
C GLU A 380 -6.50 6.25 -10.77
N VAL A 381 -5.50 6.04 -9.91
CA VAL A 381 -4.25 5.37 -10.30
C VAL A 381 -4.51 3.93 -10.69
N TRP A 382 -5.34 3.19 -9.94
CA TRP A 382 -5.72 1.81 -10.31
C TRP A 382 -6.29 1.73 -11.72
N GLN A 383 -7.23 2.62 -12.05
CA GLN A 383 -7.84 2.67 -13.37
C GLN A 383 -6.85 3.06 -14.46
N LYS A 384 -5.98 4.04 -14.21
CA LYS A 384 -4.93 4.46 -15.17
C LYS A 384 -3.91 3.35 -15.43
N VAL A 385 -3.55 2.55 -14.42
CA VAL A 385 -2.67 1.37 -14.62
C VAL A 385 -3.38 0.30 -15.43
N LEU A 386 -4.65 0.01 -15.11
CA LEU A 386 -5.50 -0.94 -15.84
C LEU A 386 -5.70 -0.52 -17.30
N ASN A 387 -5.80 0.77 -17.57
CA ASN A 387 -5.90 1.32 -18.93
C ASN A 387 -4.55 1.41 -19.66
N ASN A 388 -3.44 1.10 -18.98
CA ASN A 388 -2.08 1.27 -19.50
C ASN A 388 -1.71 2.74 -19.81
N ASP A 389 -2.35 3.70 -19.13
CA ASP A 389 -2.10 5.15 -19.23
C ASP A 389 -0.77 5.52 -18.57
N TYR A 390 -0.36 4.77 -17.53
CA TYR A 390 0.93 4.94 -16.87
C TYR A 390 1.92 3.85 -17.27
N LYS A 391 3.10 4.28 -17.73
CA LYS A 391 4.23 3.40 -18.08
C LYS A 391 5.17 3.18 -16.92
N VAL A 392 5.30 4.15 -16.02
CA VAL A 392 6.16 4.03 -14.83
C VAL A 392 5.31 4.25 -13.61
N ILE A 393 5.36 3.34 -12.66
CA ILE A 393 4.71 3.50 -11.36
C ILE A 393 5.77 3.62 -10.29
N LEU A 394 5.81 4.77 -9.64
CA LEU A 394 6.55 4.95 -8.41
C LEU A 394 5.66 4.60 -7.23
N GLY A 395 6.09 3.74 -6.34
CA GLY A 395 5.24 3.43 -5.20
C GLY A 395 5.87 2.70 -4.05
N ALA A 396 5.10 2.62 -2.97
CA ALA A 396 5.47 1.86 -1.79
C ALA A 396 5.08 0.39 -1.95
N ARG A 397 5.29 -0.41 -0.90
CA ARG A 397 5.00 -1.85 -0.82
C ARG A 397 3.65 -2.29 -1.39
N SER A 398 2.57 -1.52 -1.20
CA SER A 398 1.21 -1.87 -1.68
C SER A 398 1.05 -1.79 -3.20
N SER A 399 2.00 -1.20 -3.92
CA SER A 399 1.93 -1.02 -5.37
C SER A 399 2.06 -2.34 -6.14
N VAL A 400 2.58 -3.40 -5.50
CA VAL A 400 2.62 -4.75 -6.08
C VAL A 400 1.23 -5.30 -6.41
N PHE A 401 0.17 -4.72 -5.84
CA PHE A 401 -1.20 -5.16 -6.11
C PHE A 401 -1.83 -4.50 -7.35
N LEU A 402 -1.17 -3.52 -7.97
CA LEU A 402 -1.75 -2.79 -9.10
C LEU A 402 -1.96 -3.70 -10.33
N PRO A 403 -2.96 -3.39 -11.18
CA PRO A 403 -3.36 -4.22 -12.31
C PRO A 403 -2.44 -4.04 -13.52
N PHE A 404 -1.18 -4.46 -13.41
CA PHE A 404 -0.24 -4.41 -14.53
C PHE A 404 -0.66 -5.35 -15.66
N HIS A 405 -0.33 -4.97 -16.90
CA HIS A 405 -0.53 -5.79 -18.09
C HIS A 405 0.80 -6.28 -18.65
N ASN A 406 1.66 -5.35 -19.05
CA ASN A 406 2.94 -5.63 -19.70
C ASN A 406 4.11 -5.18 -18.82
N LEU A 407 4.16 -5.67 -17.57
CA LEU A 407 5.22 -5.33 -16.62
C LEU A 407 6.56 -5.93 -17.10
N GLY A 408 7.49 -5.05 -17.47
CA GLY A 408 8.80 -5.43 -17.98
C GLY A 408 9.91 -5.43 -16.95
N LEU A 409 9.83 -4.52 -15.99
CA LEU A 409 10.84 -4.36 -14.96
C LEU A 409 10.18 -3.98 -13.63
N ILE A 410 10.71 -4.56 -12.55
CA ILE A 410 10.46 -4.07 -11.20
C ILE A 410 11.81 -3.69 -10.58
N ILE A 411 11.93 -2.47 -10.09
CA ILE A 411 13.10 -2.02 -9.34
C ILE A 411 12.69 -1.93 -7.87
N VAL A 412 13.46 -2.55 -6.98
CA VAL A 412 13.27 -2.46 -5.53
C VAL A 412 14.47 -1.72 -4.96
N ASP A 413 14.31 -0.42 -4.66
CA ASP A 413 15.38 0.33 -4.01
C ASP A 413 15.43 0.05 -2.51
N GLU A 414 16.63 0.14 -1.96
CA GLU A 414 16.91 -0.22 -0.57
C GLU A 414 16.24 -1.53 -0.15
N GLU A 415 16.43 -2.58 -0.94
CA GLU A 415 15.70 -3.86 -0.79
C GLU A 415 15.81 -4.51 0.60
N HIS A 416 16.85 -4.18 1.38
CA HIS A 416 17.04 -4.64 2.75
C HIS A 416 16.07 -4.00 3.75
N GLU A 417 15.36 -2.95 3.36
CA GLU A 417 14.57 -2.13 4.25
C GLU A 417 13.35 -2.90 4.77
N THR A 418 13.14 -2.83 6.09
CA THR A 418 12.16 -3.68 6.79
C THR A 418 10.70 -3.31 6.53
N SER A 419 10.39 -2.08 6.10
CA SER A 419 9.04 -1.63 5.77
C SER A 419 8.44 -2.35 4.56
N TYR A 420 9.26 -3.01 3.71
CA TYR A 420 8.74 -3.92 2.69
C TYR A 420 8.00 -5.13 3.26
N LYS A 421 8.26 -5.50 4.52
CA LYS A 421 7.51 -6.54 5.24
C LYS A 421 6.26 -5.95 5.92
N GLN A 422 5.09 -6.41 5.50
CA GLN A 422 3.86 -6.23 6.28
C GLN A 422 3.84 -7.20 7.46
N TYR A 423 3.51 -6.71 8.66
CA TYR A 423 3.34 -7.56 9.84
C TYR A 423 1.87 -7.85 10.13
N ASP A 424 1.02 -6.82 10.16
CA ASP A 424 -0.42 -6.96 10.36
C ASP A 424 -1.18 -5.87 9.59
N PRO A 425 -2.45 -6.12 9.20
CA PRO A 425 -3.12 -7.42 9.21
C PRO A 425 -2.54 -8.39 8.16
N ALA A 426 -3.10 -9.60 8.03
CA ALA A 426 -2.86 -10.49 6.90
C ALA A 426 -2.96 -9.71 5.56
N PRO A 427 -2.15 -10.05 4.52
CA PRO A 427 -1.44 -11.32 4.33
C PRO A 427 0.00 -11.37 4.85
N ARG A 428 0.46 -10.36 5.60
CA ARG A 428 1.83 -10.31 6.17
C ARG A 428 2.94 -10.54 5.13
N TYR A 429 2.73 -10.10 3.90
CA TYR A 429 3.62 -10.36 2.78
C TYR A 429 4.91 -9.52 2.86
N ASN A 430 5.96 -9.97 2.15
CA ASN A 430 7.14 -9.16 1.87
C ASN A 430 7.05 -8.65 0.43
N ALA A 431 7.00 -7.34 0.23
CA ALA A 431 6.84 -6.74 -1.10
C ALA A 431 8.02 -7.03 -2.03
N ARG A 432 9.24 -7.20 -1.52
CA ARG A 432 10.39 -7.61 -2.34
C ARG A 432 10.17 -9.00 -2.95
N ASP A 433 9.80 -9.97 -2.11
CA ASP A 433 9.59 -11.35 -2.56
C ASP A 433 8.36 -11.44 -3.48
N ALA A 434 7.31 -10.69 -3.15
CA ALA A 434 6.10 -10.55 -3.97
C ALA A 434 6.40 -9.90 -5.33
N ALA A 435 7.30 -8.90 -5.39
CA ALA A 435 7.76 -8.29 -6.64
C ALA A 435 8.50 -9.30 -7.53
N ILE A 436 9.38 -10.13 -6.97
CA ILE A 436 10.07 -11.18 -7.72
C ILE A 436 9.08 -12.14 -8.36
N PHE A 437 8.07 -12.58 -7.60
CA PHE A 437 7.03 -13.46 -8.14
C PHE A 437 6.16 -12.76 -9.19
N LEU A 438 5.73 -11.52 -8.92
CA LEU A 438 4.93 -10.71 -9.84
C LEU A 438 5.66 -10.50 -11.18
N ALA A 439 6.94 -10.13 -11.16
CA ALA A 439 7.74 -9.96 -12.37
C ALA A 439 7.82 -11.27 -13.17
N ASN A 440 8.03 -12.42 -12.50
CA ASN A 440 8.06 -13.71 -13.16
C ASN A 440 6.73 -14.04 -13.87
N MET A 441 5.59 -13.75 -13.25
CA MET A 441 4.27 -13.92 -13.87
C MET A 441 4.10 -13.10 -15.15
N HIS A 442 4.69 -11.89 -15.19
CA HIS A 442 4.66 -11.01 -16.35
C HIS A 442 5.83 -11.21 -17.33
N LYS A 443 6.70 -12.21 -17.10
CA LYS A 443 7.97 -12.40 -17.85
C LYS A 443 8.81 -11.12 -17.87
N GLY A 444 8.79 -10.38 -16.75
CA GLY A 444 9.59 -9.20 -16.48
C GLY A 444 10.86 -9.55 -15.71
N LYS A 445 11.70 -8.53 -15.50
CA LYS A 445 12.94 -8.61 -14.75
C LYS A 445 12.82 -7.89 -13.41
N VAL A 446 13.68 -8.21 -12.46
CA VAL A 446 13.77 -7.52 -11.16
C VAL A 446 15.18 -7.05 -10.88
N LEU A 447 15.32 -5.75 -10.60
CA LEU A 447 16.53 -5.18 -10.06
C LEU A 447 16.36 -4.93 -8.56
N LEU A 448 17.19 -5.57 -7.75
CA LEU A 448 17.28 -5.32 -6.32
C LEU A 448 18.43 -4.37 -6.07
N GLY A 449 18.14 -3.16 -5.61
CA GLY A 449 19.15 -2.13 -5.37
C GLY A 449 19.44 -1.96 -3.90
N SER A 450 20.71 -2.00 -3.49
CA SER A 450 21.07 -1.59 -2.13
C SER A 450 22.55 -1.26 -1.95
N ALA A 451 22.84 -0.36 -1.01
CA ALA A 451 24.19 -0.20 -0.46
C ALA A 451 24.54 -1.24 0.61
N THR A 452 23.54 -1.82 1.26
CA THR A 452 23.69 -2.84 2.29
C THR A 452 22.71 -3.97 2.03
N PRO A 453 22.97 -4.83 1.03
CA PRO A 453 22.06 -5.90 0.65
C PRO A 453 21.64 -6.75 1.85
N SER A 454 20.39 -7.19 1.83
CA SER A 454 19.88 -8.17 2.79
C SER A 454 20.69 -9.45 2.68
N PHE A 455 20.83 -10.16 3.80
CA PHE A 455 21.58 -11.41 3.81
C PHE A 455 21.00 -12.42 2.83
N GLU A 456 19.67 -12.49 2.72
CA GLU A 456 18.95 -13.36 1.80
C GLU A 456 19.25 -13.02 0.33
N SER A 457 19.19 -11.75 -0.06
CA SER A 457 19.46 -11.31 -1.42
C SER A 457 20.92 -11.54 -1.81
N TYR A 458 21.84 -11.19 -0.91
CA TYR A 458 23.27 -11.43 -1.10
C TYR A 458 23.59 -12.93 -1.21
N TYR A 459 23.01 -13.76 -0.34
CA TYR A 459 23.17 -15.20 -0.36
C TYR A 459 22.66 -15.82 -1.68
N ASN A 460 21.50 -15.40 -2.17
CA ASN A 460 20.96 -15.86 -3.46
C ASN A 460 21.83 -15.43 -4.65
N ALA A 461 22.42 -14.23 -4.61
CA ALA A 461 23.39 -13.80 -5.62
C ALA A 461 24.67 -14.64 -5.58
N ARG A 462 25.20 -14.93 -4.38
CA ARG A 462 26.39 -15.80 -4.20
C ARG A 462 26.15 -17.25 -4.63
N LEU A 463 24.92 -17.75 -4.53
CA LEU A 463 24.51 -19.05 -5.07
C LEU A 463 24.23 -19.02 -6.59
N HIS A 464 24.45 -17.89 -7.27
CA HIS A 464 24.11 -17.69 -8.68
C HIS A 464 22.63 -17.91 -9.01
N LYS A 465 21.74 -17.81 -8.02
CA LYS A 465 20.29 -17.77 -8.23
C LYS A 465 19.88 -16.41 -8.80
N TYR A 466 20.48 -15.34 -8.28
CA TYR A 466 20.38 -13.99 -8.83
C TYR A 466 21.66 -13.64 -9.58
N GLY A 467 21.56 -12.76 -10.57
CA GLY A 467 22.73 -12.06 -11.11
C GLY A 467 23.26 -11.06 -10.10
N PHE A 468 24.52 -10.64 -10.27
CA PHE A 468 25.19 -9.74 -9.34
C PHE A 468 25.97 -8.67 -10.11
N ALA A 469 25.75 -7.40 -9.75
CA ALA A 469 26.51 -6.27 -10.26
C ALA A 469 26.93 -5.38 -9.09
N GLU A 470 28.16 -4.87 -9.12
CA GLU A 470 28.75 -4.13 -8.00
C GLU A 470 29.27 -2.76 -8.45
N LEU A 471 28.94 -1.72 -7.67
CA LEU A 471 29.33 -0.34 -7.90
C LEU A 471 30.08 0.18 -6.67
N THR A 472 31.40 0.10 -6.70
CA THR A 472 32.28 0.29 -5.53
C THR A 472 32.53 1.76 -5.18
N ASP A 473 32.41 2.69 -6.13
CA ASP A 473 32.86 4.06 -5.93
C ASP A 473 31.69 5.01 -5.64
N ARG A 474 31.95 6.00 -4.77
CA ARG A 474 31.01 7.09 -4.51
C ARG A 474 31.02 8.08 -5.66
N TYR A 475 29.83 8.49 -6.09
CA TYR A 475 29.62 9.60 -7.01
C TYR A 475 30.30 10.86 -6.48
N GLY A 476 31.10 11.51 -7.32
CA GLY A 476 31.83 12.73 -6.96
C GLY A 476 33.11 12.54 -6.16
N GLY A 477 33.65 11.31 -6.02
CA GLY A 477 34.99 11.07 -5.48
C GLY A 477 35.12 11.25 -3.96
N VAL A 478 34.02 11.23 -3.21
CA VAL A 478 34.01 11.36 -1.74
C VAL A 478 34.66 10.13 -1.09
N LYS A 479 35.72 10.34 -0.29
CA LYS A 479 36.39 9.27 0.45
C LYS A 479 35.49 8.64 1.51
N MET A 480 35.72 7.36 1.81
CA MET A 480 35.07 6.66 2.92
C MET A 480 35.47 7.29 4.26
N PRO A 481 34.57 7.33 5.26
CA PRO A 481 34.92 7.81 6.59
C PRO A 481 35.96 6.89 7.23
N GLU A 482 36.81 7.47 8.08
CA GLU A 482 37.70 6.71 8.94
C GLU A 482 36.88 5.98 10.01
N ILE A 483 37.14 4.69 10.21
CA ILE A 483 36.44 3.86 11.20
C ILE A 483 37.46 3.45 12.26
N GLU A 484 37.26 3.94 13.48
CA GLU A 484 38.05 3.56 14.64
C GLU A 484 37.25 2.62 15.56
N VAL A 485 37.85 1.50 15.96
CA VAL A 485 37.24 0.54 16.89
C VAL A 485 37.87 0.70 18.26
N VAL A 486 37.10 1.26 19.20
CA VAL A 486 37.57 1.52 20.57
C VAL A 486 37.18 0.38 21.52
N SER A 487 38.17 -0.17 22.23
CA SER A 487 37.97 -1.27 23.19
C SER A 487 37.43 -0.77 24.53
N ILE A 488 36.15 -1.06 24.82
CA ILE A 488 35.55 -0.78 26.14
C ILE A 488 36.31 -1.51 27.28
N ALA A 489 36.88 -2.68 27.01
CA ALA A 489 37.60 -3.46 28.02
C ALA A 489 38.87 -2.76 28.51
N GLU A 490 39.63 -2.18 27.58
CA GLU A 490 40.87 -1.46 27.87
C GLU A 490 40.58 -0.15 28.59
N GLU A 491 39.60 0.62 28.11
CA GLU A 491 39.11 1.84 28.75
C GLU A 491 38.61 1.59 30.19
N THR A 492 37.94 0.45 30.43
CA THR A 492 37.51 0.04 31.77
C THR A 492 38.71 -0.26 32.67
N LYS A 493 39.71 -0.99 32.15
CA LYS A 493 40.93 -1.33 32.89
C LYS A 493 41.75 -0.09 33.25
N GLN A 494 41.80 0.89 32.34
CA GLN A 494 42.49 2.17 32.52
C GLN A 494 41.69 3.19 33.34
N LYS A 495 40.42 2.89 33.68
CA LYS A 495 39.49 3.76 34.41
C LYS A 495 39.21 5.09 33.69
N THR A 496 39.20 5.07 32.35
CA THR A 496 38.98 6.25 31.49
C THR A 496 37.52 6.41 31.06
N ILE A 497 36.68 5.38 31.23
CA ILE A 497 35.23 5.46 30.94
C ILE A 497 34.53 6.49 31.83
N GLN A 498 33.73 7.36 31.21
CA GLN A 498 32.87 8.31 31.90
C GLN A 498 31.41 7.95 31.67
N SER A 499 30.71 7.55 32.74
CA SER A 499 29.33 7.06 32.70
C SER A 499 29.18 5.82 31.80
N HIS A 500 28.83 6.01 30.53
CA HIS A 500 28.64 4.96 29.53
C HIS A 500 29.47 5.18 28.26
N PHE A 501 30.32 6.20 28.23
CA PHE A 501 31.08 6.60 27.04
C PHE A 501 32.58 6.43 27.27
N THR A 502 33.27 6.01 26.20
CA THR A 502 34.74 5.96 26.18
C THR A 502 35.32 7.37 26.10
N SER A 503 36.55 7.52 26.58
CA SER A 503 37.28 8.79 26.56
C SER A 503 37.48 9.30 25.13
N VAL A 504 37.81 8.40 24.19
CA VAL A 504 37.94 8.68 22.75
C VAL A 504 36.65 9.27 22.18
N LEU A 505 35.51 8.60 22.37
CA LEU A 505 34.22 9.08 21.87
C LEU A 505 33.84 10.46 22.44
N LEU A 506 34.13 10.71 23.73
CA LEU A 506 33.87 12.02 24.32
C LEU A 506 34.80 13.11 23.79
N ALA A 507 36.05 12.79 23.48
CA ALA A 507 36.97 13.73 22.84
C ALA A 507 36.47 14.10 21.44
N ASP A 508 36.08 13.11 20.64
CA ASP A 508 35.57 13.34 19.27
C ASP A 508 34.25 14.11 19.27
N ILE A 509 33.35 13.83 20.22
CA ILE A 509 32.12 14.61 20.40
C ILE A 509 32.45 16.08 20.69
N ARG A 510 33.39 16.35 21.60
CA ARG A 510 33.78 17.73 21.93
C ARG A 510 34.39 18.42 20.71
N GLN A 511 35.30 17.75 20.00
CA GLN A 511 35.93 18.31 18.82
C GLN A 511 34.91 18.66 17.73
N ALA A 512 33.96 17.77 17.45
CA ALA A 512 32.88 18.03 16.49
C ALA A 512 32.02 19.23 16.92
N LEU A 513 31.65 19.31 18.19
CA LEU A 513 30.84 20.42 18.71
C LEU A 513 31.60 21.75 18.73
N GLU A 514 32.91 21.74 19.01
CA GLU A 514 33.79 22.91 18.91
C GLU A 514 33.88 23.41 17.46
N ASN A 515 33.89 22.50 16.50
CA ASN A 515 33.82 22.80 15.07
C ASN A 515 32.41 23.23 14.60
N LYS A 516 31.43 23.28 15.51
CA LYS A 516 30.00 23.54 15.23
C LYS A 516 29.36 22.51 14.29
N GLU A 517 29.88 21.29 14.31
CA GLU A 517 29.34 20.15 13.60
C GLU A 517 28.29 19.41 14.45
N GLN A 518 27.60 18.45 13.83
CA GLN A 518 26.58 17.65 14.50
C GLN A 518 27.11 16.24 14.77
N VAL A 519 26.71 15.67 15.91
CA VAL A 519 27.01 14.28 16.27
C VAL A 519 25.74 13.44 16.30
N ILE A 520 25.80 12.27 15.68
CA ILE A 520 24.74 11.27 15.71
C ILE A 520 25.19 10.09 16.58
N LEU A 521 24.46 9.85 17.67
CA LEU A 521 24.69 8.69 18.55
C LEU A 521 23.60 7.64 18.32
N PHE A 522 24.01 6.45 17.87
CA PHE A 522 23.10 5.34 17.68
C PHE A 522 22.89 4.55 18.97
N GLN A 523 21.63 4.23 19.28
CA GLN A 523 21.25 3.34 20.36
C GLN A 523 20.36 2.21 19.82
N ASN A 524 20.42 1.04 20.47
CA ASN A 524 19.53 -0.06 20.13
C ASN A 524 18.06 0.36 20.26
N ARG A 525 17.20 -0.21 19.40
CA ARG A 525 15.76 0.07 19.41
C ARG A 525 15.14 -0.26 20.78
N ARG A 526 14.23 0.58 21.27
CA ARG A 526 13.50 0.35 22.53
C ARG A 526 12.78 -1.00 22.50
N GLY A 527 12.86 -1.76 23.60
CA GLY A 527 12.26 -3.09 23.71
C GLY A 527 13.15 -4.25 23.25
N TYR A 528 14.38 -3.99 22.81
CA TYR A 528 15.34 -5.08 22.56
C TYR A 528 15.61 -5.86 23.85
N ALA A 529 15.62 -7.18 23.74
CA ALA A 529 15.84 -8.03 24.90
C ALA A 529 17.30 -7.90 25.37
N PRO A 530 17.54 -7.48 26.62
CA PRO A 530 18.90 -7.20 27.09
C PRO A 530 19.70 -8.50 27.26
N VAL A 531 20.96 -8.45 26.87
CA VAL A 531 21.96 -9.52 27.10
C VAL A 531 22.78 -9.17 28.33
N LEU A 532 23.05 -10.16 29.18
CA LEU A 532 23.94 -10.01 30.33
C LEU A 532 25.39 -10.27 29.92
N MET A 533 26.26 -9.28 30.16
CA MET A 533 27.69 -9.36 29.93
C MET A 533 28.45 -9.06 31.23
N CYS A 534 29.50 -9.84 31.50
CA CYS A 534 30.37 -9.60 32.66
C CYS A 534 31.15 -8.28 32.47
N LYS A 535 31.10 -7.40 33.47
CA LYS A 535 31.82 -6.10 33.45
C LYS A 535 33.33 -6.23 33.71
N ILE A 536 33.80 -7.39 34.20
CA ILE A 536 35.19 -7.63 34.60
C ILE A 536 35.99 -8.27 33.46
N LYS A 537 35.39 -9.24 32.77
CA LYS A 537 35.90 -9.81 31.52
C LYS A 537 34.82 -9.63 30.48
N THR A 538 35.03 -8.72 29.53
CA THR A 538 34.14 -8.46 28.38
C THR A 538 33.92 -9.68 27.49
N THR A 539 34.59 -10.79 27.76
CA THR A 539 34.52 -12.05 27.01
C THR A 539 33.41 -13.00 27.47
N THR A 540 32.79 -12.80 28.65
CA THR A 540 31.83 -13.77 29.19
C THR A 540 30.39 -13.29 29.03
N THR A 541 29.72 -13.81 28.01
CA THR A 541 28.25 -13.82 27.94
C THR A 541 27.78 -15.09 28.65
N ILE A 542 26.70 -15.02 29.43
CA ILE A 542 26.11 -16.22 30.05
C ILE A 542 25.63 -17.12 28.91
N SER A 543 26.16 -18.34 28.82
CA SER A 543 25.80 -19.37 27.84
C SER A 543 25.26 -20.60 28.55
N TYR A 544 24.21 -21.23 28.02
CA TYR A 544 23.72 -22.51 28.56
C TYR A 544 24.72 -23.64 28.31
N VAL A 545 24.96 -24.47 29.33
CA VAL A 545 25.94 -25.58 29.34
C VAL A 545 25.70 -26.63 28.23
N ASN A 546 24.55 -26.61 27.54
CA ASN A 546 24.17 -27.66 26.59
C ASN A 546 24.05 -27.24 25.11
N LYS A 547 24.61 -26.08 24.72
CA LYS A 547 24.97 -25.59 23.37
C LYS A 547 24.89 -24.06 23.36
N ASN A 548 25.75 -23.40 22.57
CA ASN A 548 25.73 -21.95 22.33
C ASN A 548 24.31 -21.48 21.95
N PRO A 549 23.60 -20.74 22.83
CA PRO A 549 23.41 -19.31 22.55
C PRO A 549 23.28 -18.38 23.78
N TYR A 550 23.21 -17.08 23.48
CA TYR A 550 23.02 -15.92 24.35
C TYR A 550 21.81 -16.03 25.31
N VAL A 551 21.97 -15.54 26.54
CA VAL A 551 20.92 -15.52 27.57
C VAL A 551 20.27 -14.15 27.71
N LEU A 552 18.94 -14.12 27.69
CA LEU A 552 18.13 -12.92 27.88
C LEU A 552 17.73 -12.71 29.34
N GLN A 553 17.79 -11.46 29.80
CA GLN A 553 17.32 -11.07 31.13
C GLN A 553 15.91 -10.46 31.10
N LEU A 554 14.96 -11.08 31.79
CA LEU A 554 13.65 -10.50 32.06
C LEU A 554 13.68 -9.75 33.40
N LYS A 555 13.87 -8.43 33.36
CA LYS A 555 13.99 -7.55 34.54
C LYS A 555 12.82 -7.65 35.54
N TYR A 556 11.61 -7.97 35.07
CA TYR A 556 10.41 -8.03 35.91
C TYR A 556 10.13 -9.42 36.51
N VAL A 557 10.85 -10.46 36.10
CA VAL A 557 10.57 -11.85 36.49
C VAL A 557 11.74 -12.51 37.22
N ASN A 558 12.89 -11.82 37.39
CA ASN A 558 14.12 -12.39 37.96
C ASN A 558 14.44 -13.80 37.38
N MET A 559 14.17 -14.00 36.09
CA MET A 559 14.34 -15.28 35.42
C MET A 559 15.08 -15.07 34.10
N LEU A 560 16.07 -15.93 33.85
CA LEU A 560 16.79 -16.02 32.60
C LEU A 560 16.04 -16.98 31.68
N LYS A 561 15.80 -16.59 30.43
CA LYS A 561 15.19 -17.45 29.41
C LYS A 561 16.11 -17.59 28.21
N ASN A 562 16.22 -18.81 27.70
CA ASN A 562 16.76 -19.07 26.38
C ASN A 562 15.65 -18.87 25.34
N THR A 563 15.87 -18.05 24.31
CA THR A 563 14.90 -17.80 23.24
C THR A 563 14.65 -19.00 22.35
N TRP A 564 15.59 -19.95 22.29
CA TRP A 564 15.52 -21.09 21.37
C TRP A 564 14.83 -22.33 21.96
N GLN A 565 14.68 -22.42 23.28
CA GLN A 565 13.94 -23.49 23.95
C GLN A 565 13.04 -22.91 25.03
N ILE A 566 11.73 -22.95 24.80
CA ILE A 566 10.73 -22.67 25.84
C ILE A 566 10.66 -23.91 26.75
N ASN A 567 11.60 -24.02 27.70
CA ASN A 567 11.50 -25.01 28.76
C ASN A 567 10.58 -24.47 29.87
N HIS A 568 9.31 -24.88 29.84
CA HIS A 568 8.28 -24.49 30.81
C HIS A 568 8.19 -25.42 32.05
N ARG A 569 9.28 -26.08 32.44
CA ARG A 569 9.27 -26.86 33.69
C ARG A 569 9.75 -26.01 34.86
N HIS A 570 8.91 -25.93 35.89
CA HIS A 570 9.20 -25.45 37.25
C HIS A 570 10.34 -26.26 37.91
N ASN A 571 11.52 -26.26 37.31
CA ASN A 571 12.72 -26.73 37.97
C ASN A 571 13.49 -25.49 38.40
N LYS A 572 13.82 -25.38 39.69
CA LYS A 572 14.87 -24.48 40.17
C LYS A 572 16.12 -24.77 39.32
N LEU A 573 16.39 -23.92 38.34
CA LEU A 573 17.48 -24.11 37.39
C LEU A 573 18.80 -23.87 38.11
N ASN A 574 19.67 -24.89 38.15
CA ASN A 574 21.08 -24.73 38.48
C ASN A 574 21.73 -23.88 37.37
N ILE A 575 21.89 -22.59 37.65
CA ILE A 575 22.76 -21.70 36.87
C ILE A 575 24.19 -22.04 37.30
N LEU A 576 24.95 -22.71 36.45
CA LEU A 576 26.39 -22.78 36.62
C LEU A 576 26.95 -21.40 36.26
N LEU A 577 26.96 -20.48 37.22
CA LEU A 577 27.83 -19.31 37.13
C LEU A 577 29.24 -19.88 37.28
N MET A 578 30.06 -19.83 36.24
CA MET A 578 31.50 -20.02 36.40
C MET A 578 31.99 -18.77 37.15
N ILE A 579 31.93 -18.82 38.48
CA ILE A 579 32.33 -17.72 39.36
C ILE A 579 33.84 -17.54 39.17
N CYS A 580 34.24 -16.44 38.52
CA CYS A 580 35.60 -15.94 38.64
C CYS A 580 35.81 -15.52 40.10
N PHE A 581 36.46 -16.37 40.88
CA PHE A 581 37.03 -15.94 42.15
C PHE A 581 38.31 -15.15 41.84
N ASN A 582 38.31 -13.89 42.27
CA ASN A 582 39.52 -13.10 42.40
C ASN A 582 39.77 -12.93 43.89
N THR A 583 40.45 -13.90 44.49
CA THR A 583 41.04 -13.76 45.81
C THR A 583 42.46 -14.27 45.72
N ASP A 584 43.42 -13.39 46.03
CA ASP A 584 44.79 -13.74 46.37
C ASP A 584 44.78 -14.78 47.51
N SER A 585 44.68 -16.06 47.18
CA SER A 585 45.00 -17.16 48.08
C SER A 585 45.16 -18.46 47.29
N THR A 586 46.34 -19.05 47.44
CA THR A 586 46.74 -20.37 46.95
C THR A 586 45.72 -21.45 47.34
N PHE A 587 45.11 -22.11 46.36
CA PHE A 587 44.55 -23.45 46.54
C PHE A 587 44.86 -24.31 45.32
N SER A 588 45.49 -25.43 45.60
CA SER A 588 46.05 -26.42 44.68
C SER A 588 44.99 -27.13 43.84
N ASP A 589 45.37 -27.45 42.61
CA ASP A 589 44.71 -28.41 41.72
C ASP A 589 44.28 -29.67 42.48
N GLU A 590 42.97 -29.92 42.59
CA GLU A 590 42.46 -31.28 42.74
C GLU A 590 40.96 -31.39 42.40
N LYS A 591 40.68 -32.28 41.43
CA LYS A 591 39.44 -33.07 41.21
C LYS A 591 38.22 -32.36 40.61
N ILE A 592 38.18 -32.38 39.27
CA ILE A 592 36.95 -32.62 38.52
C ILE A 592 36.60 -34.11 38.70
N THR A 593 35.56 -34.43 39.47
CA THR A 593 34.96 -35.77 39.48
C THR A 593 33.47 -35.68 39.16
N HIS A 594 33.11 -36.28 38.03
CA HIS A 594 31.74 -36.67 37.71
C HIS A 594 31.21 -37.60 38.80
N TYR A 595 30.07 -37.24 39.40
CA TYR A 595 29.28 -38.17 40.21
C TYR A 595 27.80 -38.01 39.86
N GLU A 596 27.27 -39.00 39.12
CA GLU A 596 25.84 -39.29 39.09
C GLU A 596 25.48 -39.96 40.41
N ASN A 597 24.54 -39.40 41.18
CA ASN A 597 23.82 -40.23 42.13
C ASN A 597 22.37 -39.81 42.32
N LYS A 598 21.50 -40.81 42.25
CA LYS A 598 20.05 -40.76 42.48
C LYS A 598 19.81 -40.63 43.98
N ASN A 599 19.19 -39.52 44.39
CA ASN A 599 18.25 -39.36 45.52
C ASN A 599 18.44 -38.00 46.21
N HIS A 600 17.31 -37.36 46.49
CA HIS A 600 17.16 -36.04 47.10
C HIS A 600 17.97 -35.83 48.38
N SER A 601 18.75 -34.73 48.43
CA SER A 601 18.84 -33.76 49.56
C SER A 601 19.84 -32.65 49.22
N TYR A 602 19.38 -31.40 49.07
CA TYR A 602 20.23 -30.22 48.82
C TYR A 602 20.47 -29.45 50.12
N PHE A 603 21.74 -29.28 50.51
CA PHE A 603 22.17 -28.26 51.46
C PHE A 603 22.52 -26.98 50.69
N LEU A 604 21.81 -25.89 50.98
CA LEU A 604 22.04 -24.54 50.46
C LEU A 604 22.81 -23.73 51.50
N ILE A 605 23.98 -23.21 51.12
CA ILE A 605 24.58 -22.06 51.81
C ILE A 605 24.19 -20.81 51.00
N PHE A 606 23.21 -20.07 51.51
CA PHE A 606 22.84 -18.73 51.04
C PHE A 606 23.73 -17.71 51.76
N SER A 607 24.57 -16.97 51.03
CA SER A 607 25.24 -15.78 51.55
C SER A 607 24.53 -14.54 51.01
N LEU A 608 24.01 -13.73 51.94
CA LEU A 608 23.23 -12.52 51.73
C LEU A 608 23.97 -11.48 50.86
N LEU A 609 23.26 -10.87 49.90
CA LEU A 609 23.56 -9.51 49.44
C LEU A 609 22.36 -8.61 49.73
N PHE A 610 22.50 -7.79 50.76
CA PHE A 610 21.57 -6.74 51.16
C PHE A 610 21.50 -5.66 50.06
N LEU A 611 20.32 -5.50 49.46
CA LEU A 611 19.94 -4.31 48.71
C LEU A 611 19.66 -3.17 49.71
N ARG A 612 20.62 -2.26 49.85
CA ARG A 612 20.40 -0.96 50.50
C ARG A 612 19.67 -0.05 49.50
N LEU A 613 18.36 0.06 49.64
CA LEU A 613 17.58 1.17 49.12
C LEU A 613 18.08 2.43 49.82
N GLY A 614 18.84 3.25 49.10
CA GLY A 614 19.13 4.63 49.51
C GLY A 614 18.11 5.55 48.87
N ASN A 615 17.31 6.22 49.70
CA ASN A 615 16.58 7.42 49.32
C ASN A 615 17.57 8.47 48.80
N TYR A 616 17.36 8.96 47.57
CA TYR A 616 17.33 10.38 47.17
C TYR A 616 16.76 10.48 45.75
#